data_AF-A0A7Y0D038-F1
#
_entry.id   AF-A0A7Y0D038-F1
#
_cell.length_a   1.000
_cell.length_b   1.000
_cell.length_c   1.000
_cell.angle_alpha   90.00
_cell.angle_beta   90.00
_cell.angle_gamma   90.00
#
_symmetry.space_group_name_H-M   'P 1'
#
loop_
_entity.id
_entity.type
_entity.pdbx_description
1 polymer ?
#
loop_
_entity_poly.entity_id
_entity_poly.type
_entity_poly.pdbx_seq_one_letter_code
_entity_poly.pdbx_strand_id
1 'polypeptide(L)'
;MLIKLAMSFAIGATAISAHAQTSAIKAKTPDSAYLQDNNQAVVRSAYGLCWRTGNWLAADAILGCDGELTPPIANPTAPAVAAPLAQAVIPVVTPEPKRCDFMAILENDQTFPFNSAILTKAAKKRVDDEVLPRLANCTNIESIRITGHTDLLGSQKYNQLLSENRAGNLAVYLKSKNIVFSINTLGVGATQPVKTCSKNLPRKKLIQCLAPNRRLIIEVEGRSVK
;
A
#
# COMPACT_ATOMS: atom_id res chain seq x y z
N MET A 1 -59.80 59.91 51.56
CA MET A 1 -60.69 60.53 50.55
C MET A 1 -59.77 61.05 49.43
N LEU A 2 -59.82 60.51 48.20
CA LEU A 2 -60.77 60.86 47.12
C LEU A 2 -60.62 62.33 46.71
N ILE A 3 -60.05 62.66 45.54
CA ILE A 3 -60.71 62.81 44.20
C ILE A 3 -59.55 63.01 43.17
N LYS A 4 -59.43 62.25 42.05
CA LYS A 4 -59.92 62.51 40.66
C LYS A 4 -59.51 63.91 40.11
N LEU A 5 -59.29 64.22 38.83
CA LEU A 5 -59.27 63.58 37.48
C LEU A 5 -58.30 64.47 36.62
N ALA A 6 -57.92 64.25 35.36
CA ALA A 6 -58.29 63.31 34.29
C ALA A 6 -57.11 63.11 33.29
N MET A 7 -57.32 62.30 32.25
CA MET A 7 -56.55 62.27 31.00
C MET A 7 -57.48 62.56 29.81
N SER A 8 -56.97 63.22 28.77
CA SER A 8 -57.50 63.18 27.40
C SER A 8 -56.43 63.68 26.42
N PHE A 9 -55.91 62.82 25.53
CA PHE A 9 -55.53 63.22 24.16
C PHE A 9 -55.42 61.98 23.24
N ALA A 10 -55.57 62.19 21.93
CA ALA A 10 -56.05 61.18 20.99
C ALA A 10 -55.03 60.12 20.52
N ILE A 11 -55.53 58.92 20.20
CA ILE A 11 -54.78 57.86 19.53
C ILE A 11 -54.92 58.04 18.01
N GLY A 12 -53.86 58.50 17.35
CA GLY A 12 -53.73 58.49 15.90
C GLY A 12 -52.86 57.31 15.44
N ALA A 13 -53.47 56.21 15.01
CA ALA A 13 -52.73 55.05 14.53
C ALA A 13 -52.39 55.17 13.03
N THR A 14 -51.21 55.71 12.71
CA THR A 14 -50.64 55.61 11.36
C THR A 14 -49.79 54.35 11.25
N ALA A 15 -50.22 53.40 10.42
CA ALA A 15 -49.46 52.19 10.14
C ALA A 15 -48.26 52.52 9.24
N ILE A 16 -47.07 52.59 9.83
CA ILE A 16 -45.81 52.71 9.08
C ILE A 16 -45.48 51.34 8.49
N SER A 17 -45.88 51.11 7.24
CA SER A 17 -45.46 49.93 6.47
C SER A 17 -43.96 50.03 6.15
N ALA A 18 -43.13 49.46 7.02
CA ALA A 18 -41.69 49.41 6.86
C ALA A 18 -41.30 48.61 5.60
N HIS A 19 -41.09 49.32 4.49
CA HIS A 19 -40.50 48.74 3.29
C HIS A 19 -39.00 48.58 3.53
N ALA A 20 -38.55 47.34 3.72
CA ALA A 20 -37.14 47.00 3.79
C ALA A 20 -36.47 47.25 2.43
N GLN A 21 -35.88 48.44 2.25
CA GLN A 21 -35.05 48.74 1.08
C GLN A 21 -33.75 47.93 1.15
N THR A 22 -33.79 46.70 0.63
CA THR A 22 -32.58 45.86 0.51
C THR A 22 -31.76 46.31 -0.68
N SER A 23 -30.62 46.95 -0.41
CA SER A 23 -29.63 47.32 -1.43
C SER A 23 -29.19 46.09 -2.24
N ALA A 24 -29.13 46.21 -3.56
CA ALA A 24 -28.72 45.11 -4.43
C ALA A 24 -27.25 44.72 -4.18
N ILE A 25 -27.02 43.49 -3.72
CA ILE A 25 -25.67 42.97 -3.47
C ILE A 25 -25.13 42.37 -4.76
N LYS A 26 -23.92 42.77 -5.16
CA LYS A 26 -23.19 42.23 -6.30
C LYS A 26 -22.08 41.30 -5.84
N ALA A 27 -21.86 40.21 -6.56
CA ALA A 27 -20.74 39.30 -6.35
C ALA A 27 -19.76 39.36 -7.53
N LYS A 28 -18.56 38.80 -7.36
CA LYS A 28 -17.48 38.78 -8.37
C LYS A 28 -17.96 38.18 -9.69
N THR A 29 -17.55 38.76 -10.82
CA THR A 29 -17.79 38.23 -12.18
C THR A 29 -16.47 38.07 -12.94
N PRO A 30 -16.33 37.12 -13.88
CA PRO A 30 -17.35 36.13 -14.30
C PRO A 30 -17.56 35.01 -13.28
N ASP A 31 -16.55 34.70 -12.46
CA ASP A 31 -16.58 33.58 -11.52
C ASP A 31 -17.30 33.94 -10.21
N SER A 32 -18.62 33.89 -10.25
CA SER A 32 -19.51 34.07 -9.10
C SER A 32 -19.93 32.72 -8.51
N ALA A 33 -19.66 32.49 -7.22
CA ALA A 33 -20.23 31.36 -6.51
C ALA A 33 -21.74 31.49 -6.22
N TYR A 34 -22.34 32.66 -6.48
CA TYR A 34 -23.80 32.90 -6.39
C TYR A 34 -24.45 33.09 -7.75
N LEU A 35 -25.72 32.74 -7.85
CA LEU A 35 -26.55 33.05 -9.01
C LEU A 35 -26.80 34.56 -9.09
N GLN A 36 -26.64 35.15 -10.26
CA GLN A 36 -26.86 36.58 -10.51
C GLN A 36 -27.93 36.81 -11.59
N ASP A 37 -28.61 37.96 -11.53
CA ASP A 37 -29.52 38.43 -12.58
C ASP A 37 -28.78 39.21 -13.68
N ASN A 38 -29.54 39.69 -14.68
CA ASN A 38 -29.00 40.48 -15.80
C ASN A 38 -28.35 41.82 -15.38
N ASN A 39 -28.61 42.29 -14.15
CA ASN A 39 -28.01 43.50 -13.58
C ASN A 39 -26.80 43.17 -12.68
N GLN A 40 -26.35 41.91 -12.65
CA GLN A 40 -25.29 41.36 -11.80
C GLN A 40 -25.60 41.43 -10.30
N ALA A 41 -26.88 41.48 -9.93
CA ALA A 41 -27.33 41.41 -8.55
C ALA A 41 -27.54 39.94 -8.15
N VAL A 42 -27.14 39.57 -6.94
CA VAL A 42 -27.31 38.20 -6.42
C VAL A 42 -28.80 37.90 -6.22
N VAL A 43 -29.27 36.83 -6.85
CA VAL A 43 -30.68 36.41 -6.79
C VAL A 43 -31.01 35.95 -5.38
N ARG A 44 -32.16 36.38 -4.86
CA ARG A 44 -32.67 36.00 -3.52
C ARG A 44 -33.96 35.20 -3.58
N SER A 45 -34.25 34.43 -2.53
CA SER A 45 -35.56 33.83 -2.28
C SER A 45 -36.53 34.85 -1.69
N ALA A 46 -37.84 34.51 -1.67
CA ALA A 46 -38.86 35.32 -1.01
C ALA A 46 -38.64 35.51 0.51
N TYR A 47 -37.78 34.68 1.12
CA TYR A 47 -37.37 34.76 2.52
C TYR A 47 -36.03 35.52 2.71
N GLY A 48 -35.51 36.18 1.67
CA GLY A 48 -34.31 37.02 1.73
C GLY A 48 -32.98 36.28 1.59
N LEU A 49 -32.97 34.95 1.50
CA LEU A 49 -31.75 34.13 1.37
C LEU A 49 -31.14 34.24 -0.03
N CYS A 50 -29.81 34.35 -0.15
CA CYS A 50 -29.12 34.40 -1.44
C CYS A 50 -28.92 33.02 -2.06
N TRP A 51 -29.13 32.89 -3.38
CA TRP A 51 -28.97 31.62 -4.09
C TRP A 51 -27.51 31.35 -4.47
N ARG A 52 -26.96 30.26 -3.97
CA ARG A 52 -25.60 29.77 -4.24
C ARG A 52 -25.60 28.79 -5.43
N THR A 53 -24.45 28.68 -6.10
CA THR A 53 -24.19 27.65 -7.12
C THR A 53 -23.65 26.36 -6.48
N GLY A 54 -23.64 25.26 -7.23
CA GLY A 54 -23.18 23.95 -6.71
C GLY A 54 -21.69 23.87 -6.34
N ASN A 55 -20.89 24.86 -6.74
CA ASN A 55 -19.44 24.92 -6.48
C ASN A 55 -19.07 25.91 -5.36
N TRP A 56 -20.05 26.46 -4.63
CA TRP A 56 -19.81 27.46 -3.58
C TRP A 56 -18.99 26.90 -2.41
N LEU A 57 -17.97 27.64 -1.98
CA LEU A 57 -17.16 27.36 -0.80
C LEU A 57 -17.30 28.48 0.24
N ALA A 58 -16.96 28.19 1.50
CA ALA A 58 -17.02 29.19 2.58
C ALA A 58 -16.12 30.43 2.35
N ALA A 59 -15.07 30.30 1.52
CA ALA A 59 -14.22 31.43 1.12
C ALA A 59 -14.90 32.39 0.13
N ASP A 60 -15.99 31.97 -0.52
CA ASP A 60 -16.77 32.81 -1.43
C ASP A 60 -17.88 33.62 -0.73
N ALA A 61 -17.97 33.52 0.61
CA ALA A 61 -18.99 34.20 1.39
C ALA A 61 -18.96 35.72 1.22
N ILE A 62 -20.11 36.34 0.90
CA ILE A 62 -20.25 37.80 0.80
C ILE A 62 -21.12 38.38 1.91
N LEU A 63 -20.71 39.55 2.40
CA LEU A 63 -21.41 40.31 3.43
C LEU A 63 -22.84 40.64 2.97
N GLY A 64 -23.83 40.35 3.82
CA GLY A 64 -25.26 40.55 3.52
C GLY A 64 -25.94 39.40 2.75
N CYS A 65 -25.22 38.33 2.42
CA CYS A 65 -25.81 37.04 2.02
C CYS A 65 -25.67 35.97 3.12
N ASP A 66 -24.49 35.83 3.70
CA ASP A 66 -24.17 34.69 4.58
C ASP A 66 -23.89 35.06 6.04
N GLY A 67 -24.10 36.33 6.40
CA GLY A 67 -23.60 36.91 7.65
C GLY A 67 -22.08 37.13 7.61
N GLU A 68 -21.49 37.53 8.73
CA GLU A 68 -20.04 37.73 8.82
C GLU A 68 -19.31 36.41 9.06
N LEU A 69 -19.36 35.53 8.07
CA LEU A 69 -18.42 34.44 7.93
C LEU A 69 -17.08 35.05 7.52
N THR A 70 -16.21 35.29 8.50
CA THR A 70 -14.84 35.71 8.22
C THR A 70 -14.16 34.68 7.33
N PRO A 71 -13.53 35.08 6.22
CA PRO A 71 -12.72 34.14 5.43
C PRO A 71 -11.60 33.59 6.32
N PRO A 72 -11.11 32.36 6.07
CA PRO A 72 -10.02 31.79 6.85
C PRO A 72 -8.84 32.76 6.82
N ILE A 73 -8.45 33.22 8.01
CA ILE A 73 -7.46 34.29 8.19
C ILE A 73 -6.17 33.85 7.49
N ALA A 74 -5.75 34.59 6.47
CA ALA A 74 -4.38 34.48 5.96
C ALA A 74 -3.44 34.90 7.09
N ASN A 75 -2.77 33.92 7.70
CA ASN A 75 -2.06 34.08 8.99
C ASN A 75 -1.23 35.38 9.03
N PRO A 76 -1.58 36.36 9.88
CA PRO A 76 -0.77 37.55 10.05
C PRO A 76 0.56 37.16 10.72
N THR A 77 1.66 37.69 10.18
CA THR A 77 3.00 37.49 10.71
C THR A 77 3.09 38.01 12.15
N ALA A 78 3.03 37.12 13.14
CA ALA A 78 3.19 37.48 14.54
C ALA A 78 4.61 38.00 14.81
N PRO A 79 4.79 38.95 15.76
CA PRO A 79 6.12 39.34 16.21
C PRO A 79 6.89 38.13 16.74
N ALA A 80 8.21 38.10 16.52
CA ALA A 80 9.08 37.00 16.91
C ALA A 80 9.22 36.89 18.45
N VAL A 81 8.20 36.35 19.10
CA VAL A 81 8.35 35.72 20.41
C VAL A 81 9.29 34.54 20.18
N ALA A 82 10.45 34.56 20.84
CA ALA A 82 11.38 33.45 20.83
C ALA A 82 10.75 32.26 21.58
N ALA A 83 9.91 31.51 20.87
CA ALA A 83 9.43 30.23 21.35
C ALA A 83 10.66 29.37 21.72
N PRO A 84 10.66 28.65 22.85
CA PRO A 84 11.61 27.57 23.00
C PRO A 84 11.45 26.69 21.76
N LEU A 85 12.56 26.41 21.06
CA LEU A 85 12.52 25.68 19.80
C LEU A 85 11.75 24.38 20.01
N ALA A 86 10.47 24.39 19.63
CA ALA A 86 9.65 23.21 19.51
C ALA A 86 10.25 22.48 18.32
N GLN A 87 11.27 21.67 18.63
CA GLN A 87 11.93 20.81 17.67
C GLN A 87 10.80 20.07 16.98
N ALA A 88 10.59 20.39 15.71
CA ALA A 88 9.63 19.66 14.90
C ALA A 88 10.05 18.21 15.04
N VAL A 89 9.21 17.41 15.71
CA VAL A 89 9.42 15.97 15.78
C VAL A 89 9.13 15.48 14.38
N ILE A 90 10.15 15.58 13.52
CA ILE A 90 10.19 14.91 12.24
C ILE A 90 9.82 13.47 12.59
N PRO A 91 8.72 12.91 12.04
CA PRO A 91 8.39 11.53 12.32
C PRO A 91 9.63 10.75 11.93
N VAL A 92 10.29 10.14 12.91
CA VAL A 92 11.47 9.32 12.67
C VAL A 92 10.98 8.24 11.74
N VAL A 93 11.38 8.35 10.47
CA VAL A 93 11.08 7.34 9.46
C VAL A 93 11.91 6.14 9.87
N THR A 94 11.34 5.30 10.74
CA THR A 94 11.93 4.04 11.15
C THR A 94 12.23 3.30 9.86
N PRO A 95 13.52 3.10 9.51
CA PRO A 95 13.86 2.59 8.19
C PRO A 95 13.20 1.22 8.04
N GLU A 96 12.42 1.05 6.98
CA GLU A 96 11.76 -0.22 6.73
C GLU A 96 12.83 -1.32 6.68
N PRO A 97 12.67 -2.44 7.42
CA PRO A 97 13.72 -3.43 7.53
C PRO A 97 14.11 -3.96 6.15
N LYS A 98 15.40 -3.84 5.81
CA LYS A 98 15.92 -4.17 4.48
C LYS A 98 15.58 -5.63 4.15
N ARG A 99 14.97 -5.88 2.99
CA ARG A 99 14.69 -7.25 2.53
C ARG A 99 15.99 -8.04 2.44
N CYS A 100 15.98 -9.30 2.89
CA CYS A 100 17.11 -10.23 2.76
C CYS A 100 16.82 -11.34 1.73
N ASP A 101 15.76 -11.18 0.94
CA ASP A 101 15.23 -12.19 0.03
C ASP A 101 16.29 -12.74 -0.93
N PHE A 102 16.30 -14.06 -1.11
CA PHE A 102 17.16 -14.66 -2.12
C PHE A 102 16.67 -15.99 -2.68
N MET A 103 17.17 -16.27 -3.88
CA MET A 103 17.08 -17.59 -4.50
C MET A 103 18.48 -18.24 -4.55
N ALA A 104 18.52 -19.56 -4.39
CA ALA A 104 19.67 -20.41 -4.69
C ALA A 104 19.21 -21.65 -5.48
N ILE A 105 19.94 -22.02 -6.52
CA ILE A 105 19.61 -23.17 -7.38
C ILE A 105 20.71 -24.22 -7.22
N LEU A 106 20.32 -25.43 -6.84
CA LEU A 106 21.22 -26.59 -6.75
C LEU A 106 20.92 -27.51 -7.94
N GLU A 107 21.79 -27.46 -8.95
CA GLU A 107 21.61 -28.20 -10.20
C GLU A 107 22.26 -29.58 -10.19
N ASN A 108 21.79 -30.42 -11.12
CA ASN A 108 22.51 -31.54 -11.73
C ASN A 108 22.87 -32.70 -10.77
N ASP A 109 23.56 -33.68 -11.32
CA ASP A 109 23.96 -34.93 -10.68
C ASP A 109 24.98 -34.73 -9.53
N GLN A 110 25.51 -33.52 -9.38
CA GLN A 110 26.30 -33.10 -8.20
C GLN A 110 25.42 -32.89 -6.97
N THR A 111 24.14 -32.55 -7.14
CA THR A 111 23.21 -32.37 -6.02
C THR A 111 22.66 -33.72 -5.54
N PHE A 112 22.26 -34.59 -6.47
CA PHE A 112 21.77 -35.94 -6.21
C PHE A 112 22.35 -36.93 -7.21
N PRO A 113 22.76 -38.15 -6.79
CA PRO A 113 23.03 -39.23 -7.73
C PRO A 113 21.81 -39.51 -8.62
N PHE A 114 22.04 -40.06 -9.81
CA PHE A 114 20.95 -40.45 -10.71
C PHE A 114 19.95 -41.37 -9.99
N ASN A 115 18.66 -41.10 -10.18
CA ASN A 115 17.56 -41.81 -9.54
C ASN A 115 17.52 -41.77 -7.99
N SER A 116 18.28 -40.89 -7.35
CA SER A 116 18.33 -40.75 -5.88
C SER A 116 17.73 -39.43 -5.39
N ALA A 117 17.27 -39.45 -4.14
CA ALA A 117 16.89 -38.27 -3.35
C ALA A 117 17.87 -37.97 -2.21
N ILE A 118 19.00 -38.68 -2.12
CA ILE A 118 20.02 -38.47 -1.07
C ILE A 118 21.03 -37.42 -1.54
N LEU A 119 21.15 -36.32 -0.79
CA LEU A 119 22.12 -35.25 -1.06
C LEU A 119 23.55 -35.79 -1.03
N THR A 120 24.34 -35.48 -2.07
CA THR A 120 25.78 -35.81 -2.08
C THR A 120 26.57 -35.00 -1.06
N LYS A 121 27.83 -35.39 -0.79
CA LYS A 121 28.77 -34.59 0.01
C LYS A 121 29.05 -33.22 -0.62
N ALA A 122 29.10 -33.13 -1.96
CA ALA A 122 29.30 -31.87 -2.68
C ALA A 122 28.08 -30.95 -2.57
N ALA A 123 26.87 -31.51 -2.67
CA ALA A 123 25.60 -30.79 -2.48
C ALA A 123 25.52 -30.17 -1.08
N LYS A 124 25.83 -30.98 -0.05
CA LYS A 124 25.90 -30.56 1.34
C LYS A 124 26.89 -29.43 1.56
N LYS A 125 28.12 -29.58 1.04
CA LYS A 125 29.13 -28.51 1.09
C LYS A 125 28.67 -27.23 0.39
N ARG A 126 28.03 -27.31 -0.77
CA ARG A 126 27.52 -26.12 -1.47
C ARG A 126 26.43 -25.39 -0.67
N VAL A 127 25.54 -26.12 -0.01
CA VAL A 127 24.55 -25.53 0.92
C VAL A 127 25.26 -24.85 2.11
N ASP A 128 26.27 -25.51 2.69
CA ASP A 128 27.06 -24.96 3.79
C ASP A 128 27.82 -23.68 3.40
N ASP A 129 28.40 -23.63 2.20
CA ASP A 129 29.23 -22.52 1.73
C ASP A 129 28.41 -21.34 1.16
N GLU A 130 27.31 -21.62 0.44
CA GLU A 130 26.56 -20.59 -0.33
C GLU A 130 25.21 -20.21 0.28
N VAL A 131 24.54 -21.12 1.00
CA VAL A 131 23.15 -20.91 1.47
C VAL A 131 23.12 -20.52 2.94
N LEU A 132 23.81 -21.26 3.82
CA LEU A 132 23.80 -20.99 5.25
C LEU A 132 24.32 -19.58 5.61
N PRO A 133 25.39 -19.03 4.99
CA PRO A 133 25.85 -17.67 5.31
C PRO A 133 24.85 -16.59 4.87
N ARG A 134 24.07 -16.84 3.81
CA ARG A 134 23.00 -15.93 3.35
C ARG A 134 21.81 -15.95 4.30
N LEU A 135 21.40 -17.14 4.76
CA LEU A 135 20.40 -17.28 5.83
C LEU A 135 20.84 -16.55 7.11
N ALA A 136 22.12 -16.64 7.50
CA ALA A 136 22.64 -15.96 8.69
C ALA A 136 22.65 -14.42 8.60
N ASN A 137 22.58 -13.85 7.40
CA ASN A 137 22.45 -12.40 7.20
C ASN A 137 20.99 -11.89 7.32
N CYS A 138 20.01 -12.80 7.36
CA CYS A 138 18.62 -12.48 7.68
C CYS A 138 18.42 -12.45 9.20
N THR A 139 17.87 -11.35 9.71
CA THR A 139 17.50 -11.23 11.14
C THR A 139 16.14 -11.86 11.42
N ASN A 140 15.24 -11.82 10.44
CA ASN A 140 13.93 -12.44 10.49
C ASN A 140 13.67 -13.14 9.14
N ILE A 141 13.29 -14.41 9.16
CA ILE A 141 12.93 -15.15 7.95
C ILE A 141 11.43 -15.40 7.98
N GLU A 142 10.74 -14.85 6.99
CA GLU A 142 9.28 -14.96 6.81
C GLU A 142 8.92 -16.31 6.20
N SER A 143 9.66 -16.74 5.18
CA SER A 143 9.44 -18.03 4.51
C SER A 143 10.74 -18.64 3.98
N ILE A 144 10.82 -19.97 4.01
CA ILE A 144 11.76 -20.75 3.20
C ILE A 144 10.94 -21.74 2.37
N ARG A 145 11.04 -21.67 1.04
CA ARG A 145 10.42 -22.61 0.11
C ARG A 145 11.49 -23.40 -0.62
N ILE A 146 11.34 -24.72 -0.65
CA ILE A 146 12.21 -25.63 -1.39
C ILE A 146 11.38 -26.33 -2.46
N THR A 147 11.68 -26.06 -3.72
CA THR A 147 10.97 -26.62 -4.88
C THR A 147 11.86 -27.63 -5.61
N GLY A 148 11.43 -28.90 -5.62
CA GLY A 148 12.07 -29.99 -6.34
C GLY A 148 11.56 -30.14 -7.77
N HIS A 149 12.51 -30.34 -8.70
CA HIS A 149 12.23 -30.63 -10.11
C HIS A 149 12.93 -31.91 -10.56
N THR A 150 12.37 -32.54 -11.60
CA THR A 150 13.01 -33.62 -12.37
C THR A 150 13.11 -33.24 -13.84
N ASP A 151 13.88 -34.01 -14.60
CA ASP A 151 13.68 -34.03 -16.05
C ASP A 151 12.42 -34.82 -16.44
N LEU A 152 12.11 -34.80 -17.74
CA LEU A 152 10.93 -35.43 -18.34
C LEU A 152 11.06 -36.94 -18.56
N LEU A 153 12.15 -37.57 -18.10
CA LEU A 153 12.34 -39.03 -18.21
C LEU A 153 11.64 -39.73 -17.05
N GLY A 154 10.90 -40.80 -17.33
CA GLY A 154 10.10 -41.52 -16.34
C GLY A 154 8.61 -41.12 -16.36
N SER A 155 7.82 -41.70 -15.47
CA SER A 155 6.38 -41.40 -15.37
C SER A 155 6.12 -40.17 -14.50
N GLN A 156 5.00 -39.48 -14.74
CA GLN A 156 4.61 -38.29 -13.97
C GLN A 156 4.54 -38.58 -12.46
N LYS A 157 3.88 -39.69 -12.07
CA LYS A 157 3.78 -40.12 -10.66
C LYS A 157 5.15 -40.39 -10.03
N TYR A 158 6.06 -41.01 -10.78
CA TYR A 158 7.42 -41.28 -10.30
C TYR A 158 8.20 -39.97 -10.07
N ASN A 159 8.15 -39.09 -11.06
CA ASN A 159 8.85 -37.80 -11.02
C ASN A 159 8.31 -36.87 -9.94
N GLN A 160 6.99 -36.90 -9.69
CA GLN A 160 6.36 -36.19 -8.58
C GLN A 160 6.98 -36.62 -7.24
N LEU A 161 6.88 -37.92 -6.89
CA LEU A 161 7.44 -38.47 -5.65
C LEU A 161 8.95 -38.24 -5.53
N LEU A 162 9.73 -38.39 -6.62
CA LEU A 162 11.17 -38.13 -6.61
C LEU A 162 11.48 -36.66 -6.30
N SER A 163 10.71 -35.73 -6.83
CA SER A 163 10.90 -34.29 -6.60
C SER A 163 10.54 -33.88 -5.16
N GLU A 164 9.45 -34.42 -4.61
CA GLU A 164 9.03 -34.21 -3.22
C GLU A 164 10.09 -34.73 -2.24
N ASN A 165 10.56 -35.97 -2.44
CA ASN A 165 11.59 -36.57 -1.60
C ASN A 165 12.92 -35.80 -1.63
N ARG A 166 13.30 -35.22 -2.78
CA ARG A 166 14.49 -34.37 -2.90
C ARG A 166 14.36 -33.07 -2.11
N ALA A 167 13.21 -32.41 -2.20
CA ALA A 167 12.93 -31.20 -1.42
C ALA A 167 12.89 -31.50 0.10
N GLY A 168 12.22 -32.59 0.48
CA GLY A 168 12.14 -33.08 1.86
C GLY A 168 13.52 -33.37 2.47
N ASN A 169 14.39 -34.10 1.75
CA ASN A 169 15.74 -34.41 2.24
C ASN A 169 16.64 -33.17 2.38
N LEU A 170 16.44 -32.13 1.55
CA LEU A 170 17.13 -30.85 1.77
C LEU A 170 16.55 -30.10 2.98
N ALA A 171 15.24 -30.10 3.20
CA ALA A 171 14.65 -29.51 4.41
C ALA A 171 15.13 -30.20 5.69
N VAL A 172 15.23 -31.53 5.71
CA VAL A 172 15.82 -32.30 6.81
C VAL A 172 17.29 -31.91 7.02
N TYR A 173 18.06 -31.75 5.94
CA TYR A 173 19.46 -31.33 6.03
C TYR A 173 19.61 -29.92 6.61
N LEU A 174 18.81 -28.94 6.16
CA LEU A 174 18.81 -27.59 6.74
C LEU A 174 18.41 -27.61 8.22
N LYS A 175 17.39 -28.38 8.60
CA LYS A 175 17.02 -28.56 10.02
C LYS A 175 18.16 -29.14 10.85
N SER A 176 18.95 -30.08 10.30
CA SER A 176 20.16 -30.61 10.95
C SER A 176 21.30 -29.57 11.11
N LYS A 177 21.17 -28.40 10.48
CA LYS A 177 22.08 -27.25 10.61
C LYS A 177 21.52 -26.17 11.55
N ASN A 178 20.62 -26.56 12.46
CA ASN A 178 19.93 -25.68 13.40
C ASN A 178 19.05 -24.59 12.75
N ILE A 179 18.63 -24.79 11.49
CA ILE A 179 17.65 -23.93 10.84
C ILE A 179 16.26 -24.29 11.37
N VAL A 180 15.79 -23.52 12.37
CA VAL A 180 14.50 -23.72 13.05
C VAL A 180 13.31 -23.01 12.39
N PHE A 181 13.56 -22.24 11.32
CA PHE A 181 12.51 -21.53 10.58
C PHE A 181 11.54 -22.49 9.87
N SER A 182 10.35 -22.00 9.52
CA SER A 182 9.39 -22.78 8.74
C SER A 182 9.92 -23.01 7.32
N ILE A 183 10.07 -24.29 6.96
CA ILE A 183 10.52 -24.72 5.63
C ILE A 183 9.37 -25.45 4.95
N ASN A 184 8.84 -24.85 3.90
CA ASN A 184 7.83 -25.43 3.02
C ASN A 184 8.52 -26.19 1.89
N THR A 185 8.15 -27.46 1.68
CA THR A 185 8.69 -28.28 0.59
C THR A 185 7.64 -28.59 -0.45
N LEU A 186 7.96 -28.36 -1.72
CA LEU A 186 7.11 -28.68 -2.86
C LEU A 186 7.88 -29.55 -3.86
N GLY A 187 7.26 -30.61 -4.36
CA GLY A 187 7.71 -31.26 -5.58
C GLY A 187 6.80 -30.88 -6.74
N VAL A 188 7.36 -30.56 -7.91
CA VAL A 188 6.58 -30.30 -9.13
C VAL A 188 6.92 -31.29 -10.26
N GLY A 189 7.72 -32.32 -9.97
CA GLY A 189 8.20 -33.31 -10.92
C GLY A 189 8.77 -32.67 -12.19
N ALA A 190 8.27 -33.11 -13.34
CA ALA A 190 8.67 -32.65 -14.66
C ALA A 190 7.78 -31.53 -15.23
N THR A 191 6.83 -30.98 -14.45
CA THR A 191 5.80 -30.05 -14.98
C THR A 191 6.33 -28.67 -15.35
N GLN A 192 7.49 -28.26 -14.80
CA GLN A 192 8.11 -26.94 -15.02
C GLN A 192 9.53 -27.10 -15.60
N PRO A 193 9.65 -27.51 -16.89
CA PRO A 193 10.94 -27.66 -17.55
C PRO A 193 11.54 -26.29 -17.89
N VAL A 194 12.84 -26.11 -17.59
CA VAL A 194 13.64 -24.96 -18.06
C VAL A 194 14.35 -25.25 -19.37
N LYS A 195 14.52 -26.54 -19.72
CA LYS A 195 15.17 -26.96 -20.95
C LYS A 195 14.36 -28.04 -21.67
N THR A 196 13.94 -27.72 -22.90
CA THR A 196 13.36 -28.68 -23.83
C THR A 196 14.44 -29.22 -24.78
N CYS A 197 14.26 -30.48 -25.20
CA CYS A 197 15.22 -31.23 -26.01
C CYS A 197 14.48 -32.11 -27.03
N SER A 198 15.08 -32.36 -28.20
CA SER A 198 14.50 -33.27 -29.19
C SER A 198 14.45 -34.71 -28.65
N LYS A 199 13.28 -35.34 -28.73
CA LYS A 199 13.05 -36.73 -28.30
C LYS A 199 13.85 -37.75 -29.12
N ASN A 200 14.28 -37.38 -30.33
CA ASN A 200 15.02 -38.23 -31.25
C ASN A 200 16.53 -38.27 -30.94
N LEU A 201 16.99 -37.57 -29.90
CA LEU A 201 18.38 -37.65 -29.44
C LEU A 201 18.70 -39.04 -28.86
N PRO A 202 19.88 -39.62 -29.14
CA PRO A 202 20.34 -40.83 -28.47
C PRO A 202 20.30 -40.66 -26.94
N ARG A 203 19.86 -41.70 -26.22
CA ARG A 203 19.52 -41.63 -24.77
C ARG A 203 20.56 -40.89 -23.91
N LYS A 204 21.86 -41.14 -24.13
CA LYS A 204 22.95 -40.44 -23.41
C LYS A 204 22.96 -38.92 -23.67
N LYS A 205 22.81 -38.49 -24.94
CA LYS A 205 22.71 -37.07 -25.32
C LYS A 205 21.42 -36.43 -24.80
N LEU A 206 20.32 -37.18 -24.76
CA LEU A 206 19.04 -36.71 -24.20
C LEU A 206 19.14 -36.44 -22.69
N ILE A 207 19.70 -37.38 -21.91
CA ILE A 207 19.92 -37.23 -20.45
C ILE A 207 20.80 -36.01 -20.13
N GLN A 208 21.84 -35.78 -20.93
CA GLN A 208 22.73 -34.61 -20.80
C GLN A 208 22.01 -33.30 -21.16
N CYS A 209 21.28 -33.27 -22.29
CA CYS A 209 20.52 -32.10 -22.71
C CYS A 209 19.46 -31.68 -21.67
N LEU A 210 18.82 -32.66 -21.03
CA LEU A 210 17.80 -32.43 -20.01
C LEU A 210 18.34 -32.15 -18.60
N ALA A 211 19.65 -32.22 -18.38
CA ALA A 211 20.27 -32.06 -17.05
C ALA A 211 19.84 -30.80 -16.27
N PRO A 212 19.67 -29.60 -16.88
CA PRO A 212 19.20 -28.41 -16.17
C PRO A 212 17.80 -28.54 -15.54
N ASN A 213 16.98 -29.51 -15.99
CA ASN A 213 15.69 -29.75 -15.36
C ASN A 213 15.82 -30.47 -14.00
N ARG A 214 16.90 -31.22 -13.77
CA ARG A 214 17.21 -31.87 -12.48
C ARG A 214 17.79 -30.83 -11.53
N ARG A 215 16.94 -30.07 -10.85
CA ARG A 215 17.35 -28.98 -9.94
C ARG A 215 16.49 -28.94 -8.67
N LEU A 216 17.07 -28.41 -7.60
CA LEU A 216 16.32 -27.83 -6.48
C LEU A 216 16.41 -26.32 -6.54
N ILE A 217 15.33 -25.64 -6.22
CA ILE A 217 15.29 -24.20 -5.98
C ILE A 217 15.03 -23.99 -4.50
N ILE A 218 15.84 -23.16 -3.85
CA ILE A 218 15.63 -22.66 -2.50
C ILE A 218 15.28 -21.18 -2.64
N GLU A 219 14.10 -20.79 -2.21
CA GLU A 219 13.62 -19.41 -2.13
C GLU A 219 13.50 -19.05 -0.66
N VAL A 220 14.02 -17.88 -0.29
CA VAL A 220 14.00 -17.34 1.07
C VAL A 220 13.44 -15.94 1.00
N GLU A 221 12.46 -15.65 1.85
CA GLU A 221 11.87 -14.34 2.03
C GLU A 221 12.09 -13.90 3.47
N GLY A 222 12.49 -12.64 3.68
CA GLY A 222 12.82 -12.17 5.02
C GLY A 222 13.38 -10.76 5.07
N ARG A 223 13.82 -10.37 6.27
CA ARG A 223 14.31 -9.04 6.59
C ARG A 223 15.62 -9.09 7.36
N SER A 224 16.49 -8.13 7.10
CA SER A 224 17.74 -7.86 7.80
C SER A 224 17.64 -6.51 8.52
N VAL A 225 18.00 -6.48 9.79
CA VAL A 225 18.14 -5.24 10.57
C VAL A 225 19.57 -4.75 10.37
N LYS A 226 19.74 -3.67 9.61
CA LYS A 226 21.04 -3.07 9.33
C LYS A 226 20.93 -1.56 9.18
#